data_AF-A0A7K4XZM1-F1
#
_entry.id   AF-A0A7K4XZM1-F1
#
_cell.length_a   1.000
_cell.length_b   1.000
_cell.length_c   1.000
_cell.angle_alpha   90.00
_cell.angle_beta   90.00
_cell.angle_gamma   90.00
#
_symmetry.space_group_name_H-M   'P 1'
#
loop_
_entity.id
_entity.type
_entity.pdbx_description
1 polymer ?
#
loop_
_entity_poly.entity_id
_entity_poly.type
_entity_poly.pdbx_seq_one_letter_code
_entity_poly.pdbx_strand_id
1 'polypeptide(L)' 'MKILFLLLPLVLLLVQGAAAGNAVVCRRIRGFCSRRACPRGTRTVGMCSPGLVCCRR' A
#
# COMPACT_ATOMS: atom_id res chain seq x y z
N MET A 1 21.23 -15.82 -24.86
CA MET A 1 19.84 -15.63 -24.35
C MET A 1 19.80 -16.04 -22.87
N LYS A 2 19.88 -15.08 -21.95
CA LYS A 2 19.93 -15.32 -20.49
C LYS A 2 19.56 -14.07 -19.67
N ILE A 3 19.80 -12.88 -20.25
CA ILE A 3 19.54 -11.57 -19.63
C ILE A 3 18.04 -11.33 -19.36
N LEU A 4 17.13 -11.87 -20.17
CA LEU A 4 15.68 -11.65 -19.99
C LEU A 4 15.18 -12.20 -18.64
N PHE A 5 15.77 -13.29 -18.15
CA PHE A 5 15.43 -13.89 -16.85
C PHE A 5 15.95 -13.09 -15.65
N LEU A 6 16.98 -12.26 -15.83
CA LEU A 6 17.52 -11.38 -14.79
C LEU A 6 16.70 -10.09 -14.63
N LEU A 7 16.03 -9.63 -15.70
CA LEU A 7 15.20 -8.43 -15.65
C LEU A 7 13.86 -8.67 -14.93
N LEU A 8 13.29 -9.87 -15.07
CA LEU A 8 12.01 -10.24 -14.46
C LEU A 8 11.96 -10.08 -12.91
N PRO A 9 12.94 -10.56 -12.12
CA PRO A 9 12.94 -10.35 -10.67
C PRO A 9 13.12 -8.89 -10.27
N LEU A 10 13.89 -8.10 -11.04
CA LEU A 10 14.03 -6.66 -10.79
C LEU A 10 12.69 -5.93 -10.96
N VAL A 11 11.93 -6.26 -12.02
CA VAL A 11 10.61 -5.68 -12.27
C VAL A 11 9.61 -6.07 -11.17
N LEU A 12 9.64 -7.32 -10.71
CA LEU A 12 8.78 -7.79 -9.61
C LEU A 12 9.12 -7.09 -8.28
N LEU A 13 10.40 -6.85 -7.99
CA LEU A 13 10.84 -6.07 -6.81
C LEU A 13 10.32 -4.63 -6.86
N LEU A 14 10.37 -3.98 -8.03
CA LEU A 14 9.84 -2.63 -8.23
C LEU A 14 8.31 -2.59 -8.03
N VAL A 15 7.59 -3.63 -8.45
CA VAL A 15 6.14 -3.76 -8.26
C VAL A 15 5.78 -3.98 -6.79
N GLN A 16 6.59 -4.71 -6.01
CA GLN A 16 6.38 -4.86 -4.56
C GLN A 16 6.57 -3.52 -3.83
N GLY A 17 7.49 -2.67 -4.30
CA GLY A 17 7.63 -1.30 -3.81
C GLY A 17 6.42 -0.41 -4.08
N ALA A 18 5.66 -0.67 -5.15
CA ALA A 18 4.43 0.04 -5.50
C ALA A 18 3.15 -0.56 -4.88
N ALA A 19 3.18 -1.85 -4.52
CA ALA A 19 2.08 -2.56 -3.85
C ALA A 19 2.09 -2.40 -2.33
N ALA A 20 3.18 -1.88 -1.75
CA ALA A 20 3.17 -1.34 -0.40
C ALA A 20 2.12 -0.21 -0.37
N GLY A 21 1.11 -0.35 0.49
CA GLY A 21 -0.10 0.47 0.50
C GLY A 21 0.13 1.94 0.17
N ASN A 22 -0.78 2.55 -0.59
CA ASN A 22 -0.54 3.89 -1.11
C ASN A 22 -1.23 4.95 -0.23
N ALA A 23 -0.46 5.56 0.69
CA ALA A 23 -0.94 6.64 1.54
C ALA A 23 -1.53 7.82 0.73
N VAL A 24 -1.06 8.06 -0.50
CA VAL A 24 -1.59 9.09 -1.40
C VAL A 24 -3.01 8.72 -1.85
N VAL A 25 -3.24 7.45 -2.21
CA VAL A 25 -4.56 6.95 -2.57
C VAL A 25 -5.52 7.06 -1.39
N CYS A 26 -5.07 6.67 -0.18
CA CYS A 26 -5.86 6.81 1.04
C CYS A 26 -6.31 8.26 1.27
N ARG A 27 -5.41 9.23 1.09
CA ARG A 27 -5.75 10.66 1.20
C ARG A 27 -6.69 11.14 0.07
N ARG A 28 -6.51 10.66 -1.17
CA ARG A 28 -7.41 11.02 -2.30
C ARG A 28 -8.86 10.64 -2.04
N ILE A 29 -9.10 9.51 -1.38
CA ILE A 29 -10.46 9.06 -1.02
C ILE A 29 -10.98 9.70 0.28
N ARG A 30 -10.35 10.79 0.76
CA ARG A 30 -10.63 11.44 2.05
C ARG A 30 -10.49 10.51 3.26
N GLY A 31 -9.63 9.49 3.14
CA GLY A 31 -9.20 8.65 4.25
C GLY A 31 -7.94 9.18 4.90
N PHE A 32 -7.54 8.54 6.00
CA PHE A 32 -6.28 8.80 6.70
C PHE A 32 -5.62 7.49 7.10
N CYS A 33 -4.31 7.54 7.32
CA CYS A 33 -3.54 6.37 7.72
C CYS A 33 -3.47 6.27 9.24
N SER A 34 -3.81 5.10 9.79
CA SER A 34 -3.73 4.80 11.23
C SER A 34 -2.82 3.59 11.48
N ARG A 35 -2.18 3.55 12.66
CA ARG A 35 -1.32 2.42 13.05
C ARG A 35 -2.18 1.27 13.58
N ARG A 36 -1.93 0.05 13.07
CA ARG A 36 -2.58 -1.23 13.47
C ARG A 36 -4.09 -1.33 13.23
N ALA A 37 -4.89 -0.32 13.61
CA ALA A 37 -6.35 -0.35 13.52
C ALA A 37 -6.95 1.05 13.33
N CYS A 38 -8.20 1.08 12.88
CA CYS A 38 -8.96 2.32 12.72
C CYS A 38 -9.66 2.71 14.03
N PRO A 39 -9.69 4.01 14.38
CA PRO A 39 -10.42 4.50 15.54
C PRO A 39 -11.95 4.27 15.40
N ARG A 40 -12.65 4.27 16.53
CA ARG A 40 -14.11 4.09 16.56
C ARG A 40 -14.80 5.12 15.67
N GLY A 41 -15.80 4.67 14.89
CA GLY A 41 -16.49 5.51 13.91
C GLY A 41 -15.79 5.61 12.55
N THR A 42 -14.76 4.81 12.30
CA THR A 42 -14.12 4.67 10.98
C THR A 42 -13.90 3.20 10.65
N ARG A 43 -13.84 2.86 9.36
CA ARG A 43 -13.62 1.50 8.85
C ARG A 43 -12.31 1.41 8.07
N THR A 44 -11.69 0.23 8.11
CA THR A 44 -10.51 -0.08 7.31
C THR A 44 -10.93 -0.27 5.85
N VAL A 45 -10.36 0.51 4.95
CA VAL A 45 -10.65 0.45 3.50
C VAL A 45 -9.45 -0.04 2.68
N GLY A 46 -8.29 -0.19 3.31
CA GLY A 46 -7.07 -0.68 2.65
C GLY A 46 -5.84 -0.49 3.54
N MET A 47 -4.67 -0.46 2.93
CA MET A 47 -3.39 -0.20 3.61
C MET A 47 -2.69 1.02 3.04
N CYS A 48 -1.98 1.74 3.91
CA CYS A 48 -1.16 2.89 3.58
C CYS A 48 0.34 2.59 3.55
N SER A 49 0.78 1.53 4.22
CA SER A 49 2.16 1.04 4.33
C SER A 49 2.12 -0.23 5.20
N PRO A 50 3.17 -1.06 5.22
CA PRO A 50 3.29 -2.13 6.20
C PRO A 50 3.08 -1.58 7.62
N GLY A 51 2.08 -2.09 8.34
CA GLY A 51 1.72 -1.64 9.70
C GLY A 51 0.83 -0.38 9.79
N LEU A 52 0.54 0.29 8.66
CA LEU A 52 -0.45 1.37 8.59
C LEU A 52 -1.64 0.98 7.73
N VAL A 53 -2.83 1.03 8.34
CA VAL A 53 -4.10 0.80 7.66
C VAL A 53 -4.68 2.13 7.17
N CYS A 54 -5.39 2.09 6.04
CA CYS A 54 -6.17 3.22 5.56
C CYS A 54 -7.56 3.17 6.18
N CYS A 55 -7.93 4.25 6.89
CA CYS A 55 -9.19 4.41 7.59
C CYS A 55 -10.05 5.47 6.92
N ARG A 56 -11.35 5.21 6.82
CA ARG A 56 -12.34 6.17 6.32
C ARG A 56 -13.59 6.15 7.19
N ARG A 57 -14.22 7.31 7.39
CA ARG A 57 -15.59 7.35 7.93
C ARG A 57 -16.56 6.71 6.93
#